data_AF-A0A2W5PFZ9-F1
#
_entry.id   AF-A0A2W5PFZ9-F1
#
_cell.length_a   1.000
_cell.length_b   1.000
_cell.length_c   1.000
_cell.angle_alpha   90.00
_cell.angle_beta   90.00
_cell.angle_gamma   90.00
#
_symmetry.space_group_name_H-M   'P 1'
#
loop_
_entity.id
_entity.type
_entity.pdbx_description
1 polymer ?
#
loop_
_entity_poly.entity_id
_entity_poly.type
_entity_poly.pdbx_seq_one_letter_code
_entity_poly.pdbx_strand_id
1 'polypeptide(L)'
;MRHTVTLSSETDWPGFRSEARRLLAQLVPPEDVAWHTPAGAAEDLFAPTAGSEQKRPAAPVPSAQGAMNFVVPPAFLTLCEKVVLHQDPARFALLYRLLWRLVHERALRHDPLDADRTRARHMMQAVRRDLHKMKAFVRFRPLEREGEPPLHVAWFEPDHHIVEAVAPFFVRRF
;
A
#
# COMPACT_ATOMS: atom_id res chain seq x y z
N MET A 1 13.55 16.11 12.07
CA MET A 1 12.30 16.00 12.87
C MET A 1 11.53 14.85 12.24
N ARG A 2 11.21 13.80 12.99
CA ARG A 2 10.67 12.57 12.40
C ARG A 2 9.16 12.71 12.17
N HIS A 3 8.70 12.45 10.95
CA HIS A 3 7.30 12.46 10.56
C HIS A 3 6.72 11.06 10.65
N THR A 4 5.70 10.87 11.48
CA THR A 4 4.97 9.61 11.57
C THR A 4 3.68 9.70 10.76
N VAL A 5 3.47 8.74 9.85
CA VAL A 5 2.24 8.59 9.06
C VAL A 5 1.57 7.27 9.42
N THR A 6 0.30 7.32 9.79
CA THR A 6 -0.52 6.15 10.07
C THR A 6 -1.63 6.04 9.03
N LEU A 7 -1.61 4.97 8.25
CA LEU A 7 -2.61 4.66 7.24
C LEU A 7 -3.85 4.03 7.87
N SER A 8 -5.00 4.14 7.20
CA SER A 8 -6.27 3.63 7.73
C SER A 8 -6.41 2.10 7.64
N SER A 9 -5.67 1.45 6.74
CA SER A 9 -5.65 0.00 6.56
C SER A 9 -4.32 -0.47 5.93
N GLU A 10 -4.14 -1.79 5.85
CA GLU A 10 -2.99 -2.40 5.17
C GLU A 10 -2.93 -2.12 3.66
N THR A 11 -4.06 -1.75 3.06
CA THR A 11 -4.23 -1.59 1.60
C THR A 11 -4.59 -0.14 1.21
N ASP A 12 -4.45 0.82 2.12
CA ASP A 12 -4.89 2.22 1.96
C ASP A 12 -4.05 3.01 0.94
N TRP A 13 -4.25 2.68 -0.35
CA TRP A 13 -3.62 3.36 -1.48
C TRP A 13 -4.00 4.85 -1.56
N PRO A 14 -5.27 5.26 -1.43
CA PRO A 14 -5.64 6.68 -1.45
C PRO A 14 -4.96 7.48 -0.34
N GLY A 15 -4.95 6.95 0.89
CA GLY A 15 -4.29 7.57 2.05
C GLY A 15 -2.79 7.72 1.82
N PHE A 16 -2.13 6.65 1.37
CA PHE A 16 -0.71 6.72 1.01
C PHE A 16 -0.41 7.79 -0.04
N ARG A 17 -1.21 7.87 -1.12
CA ARG A 17 -1.01 8.89 -2.17
C ARG A 17 -1.13 10.30 -1.61
N SER A 18 -2.14 10.54 -0.77
CA SER A 18 -2.38 11.86 -0.17
C SER A 18 -1.17 12.28 0.68
N GLU A 19 -0.74 11.42 1.60
CA GLU A 19 0.37 11.71 2.50
C GLU A 19 1.70 11.81 1.77
N ALA A 20 1.97 10.92 0.81
CA ALA A 20 3.19 10.97 0.01
C ALA A 20 3.29 12.30 -0.78
N ARG A 21 2.18 12.80 -1.33
CA ARG A 21 2.15 14.10 -2.01
C ARG A 21 2.39 15.25 -1.04
N ARG A 22 1.79 15.19 0.14
CA ARG A 22 1.98 16.20 1.20
C ARG A 22 3.44 16.26 1.65
N LEU A 23 4.05 15.11 1.94
CA LEU A 23 5.45 15.01 2.37
C LEU A 23 6.41 15.48 1.27
N LEU A 24 6.16 15.09 0.02
CA LEU A 24 6.97 15.52 -1.12
C LEU A 24 6.90 17.05 -1.32
N ALA A 25 5.73 17.66 -1.17
CA ALA A 25 5.56 19.12 -1.25
C ALA A 25 6.28 19.87 -0.11
N GLN A 26 6.45 19.20 1.03
CA GLN A 26 7.19 19.72 2.19
C GLN A 26 8.70 19.42 2.13
N LEU A 27 9.18 18.77 1.06
CA LEU A 27 10.57 18.35 0.90
C LEU A 27 11.08 17.49 2.08
N VAL A 28 10.22 16.64 2.63
CA VAL A 28 10.59 15.72 3.71
C VAL A 28 11.33 14.52 3.13
N PRO A 29 12.60 14.27 3.49
CA PRO A 29 13.33 13.15 2.91
C PRO A 29 12.84 11.80 3.48
N PRO A 30 12.98 10.68 2.74
CA PRO A 30 12.43 9.39 3.15
C PRO A 30 12.90 8.86 4.51
N GLU A 31 14.14 9.16 4.90
CA GLU A 31 14.74 8.79 6.19
C GLU A 31 14.05 9.46 7.39
N ASP A 32 13.38 10.59 7.18
CA ASP A 32 12.64 11.31 8.20
C ASP A 32 11.19 10.84 8.32
N VAL A 33 10.75 9.84 7.54
CA VAL A 33 9.34 9.38 7.53
C VAL A 33 9.21 7.95 8.07
N ALA A 34 8.37 7.77 9.09
CA ALA A 34 7.93 6.46 9.57
C ALA A 34 6.50 6.18 9.07
N TRP A 35 6.31 5.05 8.40
CA TRP A 35 5.00 4.62 7.89
C TRP A 35 4.47 3.47 8.75
N HIS A 36 3.23 3.60 9.21
CA HIS A 36 2.54 2.59 10.00
C HIS A 36 1.18 2.26 9.38
N THR A 37 0.77 1.02 9.57
CA THR A 37 -0.57 0.51 9.30
C THR A 37 -1.16 -0.02 10.61
N PRO A 38 -2.48 -0.27 10.69
CA PRO A 38 -3.10 -0.76 11.91
C PRO A 38 -2.48 -2.07 12.45
N ALA A 39 -2.06 -3.01 11.58
CA ALA A 39 -1.40 -4.24 12.04
C ALA A 39 0.03 -3.96 12.56
N GLY A 40 0.79 -3.08 11.89
CA GLY A 40 2.13 -2.71 12.34
C GLY A 40 2.15 -1.86 13.62
N ALA A 41 1.09 -1.08 13.88
CA ALA A 41 0.94 -0.31 15.12
C ALA A 41 0.66 -1.22 16.34
N ALA A 42 0.07 -2.40 16.12
CA ALA A 42 -0.16 -3.37 17.19
C ALA A 42 1.12 -4.13 17.60
N GLU A 43 2.11 -4.26 16.71
CA GLU A 43 3.43 -4.83 17.05
C GLU A 43 4.29 -3.83 17.86
N ASP A 44 4.13 -2.52 17.62
CA ASP A 44 4.85 -1.44 18.34
C ASP A 44 4.30 -1.20 19.76
N LEU A 45 3.17 -1.83 20.12
CA LEU A 45 2.56 -1.76 21.46
C LEU A 45 3.39 -2.46 22.56
N PHE A 46 4.45 -3.17 22.19
CA PHE A 46 5.43 -3.78 23.10
C PHE A 46 6.78 -3.03 23.15
N ALA A 47 6.95 -1.94 22.39
CA ALA A 47 8.14 -1.09 22.52
C ALA A 47 8.01 -0.17 23.76
N PRO A 48 9.11 0.09 24.51
CA PRO A 48 9.06 1.03 25.63
C PRO A 48 8.66 2.41 25.11
N THR A 49 7.51 2.89 25.58
CA THR A 49 6.89 4.16 25.21
C THR A 49 7.77 5.34 25.64
N ALA A 50 8.56 5.85 24.71
CA ALA A 50 9.11 7.20 24.82
C ALA A 50 8.12 8.19 24.20
N GLY A 51 7.41 8.92 25.07
CA GLY A 51 6.90 10.25 24.76
C GLY A 51 5.67 10.33 23.86
N SER A 52 4.57 10.73 24.47
CA SER A 52 3.38 11.29 23.83
C SER A 52 3.72 12.37 22.78
N GLU A 53 3.34 12.17 21.51
CA GLU A 53 3.17 13.27 20.55
C GLU A 53 1.91 13.08 19.68
N GLN A 54 0.91 13.88 20.02
CA GLN A 54 -0.19 14.42 19.21
C GLN A 54 -0.83 13.57 18.09
N LYS A 55 -1.96 12.94 18.43
CA LYS A 55 -3.06 12.69 17.48
C LYS A 55 -3.61 14.03 16.98
N ARG A 56 -3.08 14.54 15.87
CA ARG A 56 -3.59 15.76 15.24
C ARG A 56 -4.86 15.40 14.43
N PRO A 57 -6.00 16.06 14.66
CA PRO A 57 -7.23 15.77 13.91
C PRO A 57 -7.01 16.05 12.42
N ALA A 58 -7.62 15.23 11.56
CA ALA A 58 -7.62 15.40 10.13
C ALA A 58 -8.16 16.80 9.77
N ALA A 59 -7.25 17.74 9.50
CA ALA A 59 -7.60 19.06 9.03
C ALA A 59 -8.09 18.96 7.57
N PRO A 60 -9.12 19.72 7.18
CA PRO A 60 -9.57 19.77 5.80
C PRO A 60 -8.42 20.23 4.90
N VAL A 61 -8.18 19.45 3.85
CA VAL A 61 -7.07 19.61 2.90
C VAL A 61 -7.16 20.98 2.23
N PRO A 62 -6.21 21.92 2.43
CA PRO A 62 -6.12 23.09 1.58
C PRO A 62 -5.73 22.61 0.17
N SER A 63 -6.45 23.09 -0.84
CA SER A 63 -6.14 22.85 -2.24
C SER A 63 -4.67 23.16 -2.53
N ALA A 64 -3.96 22.20 -3.11
CA ALA A 64 -2.54 22.23 -3.35
C ALA A 64 -2.11 23.36 -4.31
N GLN A 65 -1.95 24.59 -3.79
CA GLN A 65 -1.32 25.70 -4.50
C GLN A 65 0.17 25.72 -4.17
N GLY A 66 0.89 24.83 -4.85
CA GLY A 66 2.33 24.64 -4.76
C GLY A 66 2.77 23.34 -5.43
N ALA A 67 1.97 22.83 -6.36
CA ALA A 67 2.26 21.58 -7.04
C ALA A 67 3.50 21.77 -7.91
N MET A 68 4.62 21.23 -7.46
CA MET A 68 5.62 20.72 -8.39
C MET A 68 4.88 19.86 -9.40
N ASN A 69 4.76 20.33 -10.65
CA ASN A 69 4.08 19.65 -11.75
C ASN A 69 4.93 18.45 -12.21
N PHE A 70 5.17 17.52 -11.29
CA PHE A 70 5.89 16.30 -11.55
C PHE A 70 4.92 15.23 -12.05
N VAL A 71 5.05 14.86 -13.31
CA VAL A 71 4.27 13.78 -13.92
C VAL A 71 4.91 12.44 -13.57
N VAL A 72 4.23 11.66 -12.76
CA VAL A 72 4.63 10.30 -12.41
C VAL A 72 4.27 9.37 -13.58
N PRO A 73 5.20 8.54 -14.08
CA PRO A 73 4.90 7.61 -15.18
C PRO A 73 3.77 6.63 -14.81
N PRO A 74 2.85 6.30 -15.73
CA PRO A 74 1.76 5.35 -15.46
C PRO A 74 2.23 4.01 -14.92
N ALA A 75 3.34 3.49 -15.45
CA ALA A 75 3.94 2.23 -15.00
C ALA A 75 4.34 2.25 -13.51
N PHE A 76 4.72 3.42 -12.97
CA PHE A 76 5.03 3.56 -11.55
C PHE A 76 3.76 3.49 -10.69
N LEU A 77 2.65 4.06 -11.16
CA LEU A 77 1.37 3.95 -10.46
C LEU A 77 0.89 2.50 -10.41
N THR A 78 0.97 1.78 -11.53
CA THR A 78 0.64 0.34 -11.57
C THR A 78 1.53 -0.48 -10.65
N LEU A 79 2.82 -0.16 -10.56
CA LEU A 79 3.73 -0.78 -9.60
C LEU A 79 3.25 -0.53 -8.16
N CYS A 80 2.98 0.72 -7.80
CA CYS A 80 2.50 1.10 -6.47
C CYS A 80 1.23 0.33 -6.09
N GLU A 81 0.22 0.34 -6.96
CA GLU A 81 -1.07 -0.32 -6.75
C GLU A 81 -0.95 -1.83 -6.48
N LYS A 82 0.13 -2.48 -6.93
CA LYS A 82 0.42 -3.87 -6.58
C LYS A 82 1.26 -4.00 -5.33
N VAL A 83 2.29 -3.18 -5.18
CA VAL A 83 3.22 -3.25 -4.04
C VAL A 83 2.52 -2.92 -2.73
N VAL A 84 1.53 -2.02 -2.71
CA VAL A 84 0.73 -1.72 -1.49
C VAL A 84 0.02 -2.96 -0.91
N LEU A 85 -0.24 -3.97 -1.74
CA LEU A 85 -0.89 -5.22 -1.30
C LEU A 85 0.10 -6.22 -0.73
N HIS A 86 1.41 -6.01 -0.87
CA HIS A 86 2.43 -6.94 -0.38
C HIS A 86 2.41 -6.99 1.16
N GLN A 87 2.76 -8.12 1.76
CA GLN A 87 2.74 -8.26 3.24
C GLN A 87 3.86 -7.50 3.96
N ASP A 88 4.99 -7.26 3.28
CA ASP A 88 6.17 -6.59 3.87
C ASP A 88 5.79 -5.20 4.45
N PRO A 89 6.04 -4.95 5.75
CA PRO A 89 5.66 -3.70 6.42
C PRO A 89 6.41 -2.49 5.85
N ALA A 90 7.60 -2.68 5.27
CA ALA A 90 8.40 -1.60 4.70
C ALA A 90 7.93 -1.16 3.30
N ARG A 91 6.85 -1.75 2.74
CA ARG A 91 6.36 -1.46 1.39
C ARG A 91 6.05 0.01 1.15
N PHE A 92 5.41 0.70 2.11
CA PHE A 92 5.06 2.12 1.96
C PHE A 92 6.29 3.03 2.03
N ALA A 93 7.23 2.73 2.93
CA ALA A 93 8.52 3.42 2.99
C ALA A 93 9.31 3.26 1.69
N LEU A 94 9.35 2.04 1.12
CA LEU A 94 9.98 1.76 -0.16
C LEU A 94 9.33 2.56 -1.31
N LEU A 95 8.00 2.59 -1.38
CA LEU A 95 7.28 3.34 -2.40
C LEU A 95 7.52 4.85 -2.28
N TYR A 96 7.55 5.38 -1.05
CA TYR A 96 7.84 6.79 -0.83
C TYR A 96 9.28 7.15 -1.23
N ARG A 97 10.25 6.31 -0.86
CA ARG A 97 11.65 6.48 -1.27
C ARG A 97 11.80 6.47 -2.79
N LEU A 98 11.15 5.53 -3.48
CA LEU A 98 11.15 5.50 -4.94
C LEU A 98 10.52 6.75 -5.57
N LEU A 99 9.42 7.26 -5.01
CA LEU A 99 8.78 8.50 -5.47
C LEU A 99 9.69 9.72 -5.25
N TRP A 100 10.32 9.82 -4.08
CA TRP A 100 11.25 10.88 -3.75
C TRP A 100 12.43 10.94 -4.73
N ARG A 101 13.06 9.78 -4.97
CA ARG A 101 14.18 9.63 -5.91
C ARG A 101 13.76 9.90 -7.34
N LEU A 102 12.56 9.49 -7.73
CA LEU A 102 12.01 9.80 -9.05
C LEU A 102 11.92 11.33 -9.28
N VAL A 103 11.61 12.11 -8.25
CA VAL A 103 11.50 13.57 -8.31
C VAL A 103 12.89 14.22 -8.27
N HIS A 104 13.71 13.86 -7.28
CA HIS A 104 14.96 14.57 -6.94
C HIS A 104 16.22 14.00 -7.62
N GLU A 105 16.24 12.72 -7.99
CA GLU A 105 17.43 12.01 -8.51
C GLU A 105 17.22 11.63 -9.98
N ARG A 106 17.39 12.61 -10.88
CA ARG A 106 17.19 12.44 -12.33
C ARG A 106 17.97 11.27 -12.94
N ALA A 107 19.19 11.00 -12.48
CA ALA A 107 20.05 9.94 -12.99
C ALA A 107 19.48 8.53 -12.72
N LEU A 108 18.79 8.34 -11.61
CA LEU A 108 18.27 7.03 -11.19
C LEU A 108 16.88 6.73 -11.77
N ARG A 109 16.30 7.68 -12.51
CA ARG A 109 15.00 7.49 -13.17
C ARG A 109 14.99 6.35 -14.18
N HIS A 110 16.13 5.93 -14.71
CA HIS A 110 16.22 4.86 -15.70
C HIS A 110 17.26 3.80 -15.36
N ASP A 111 17.85 3.83 -14.16
CA ASP A 111 18.82 2.82 -13.76
C ASP A 111 18.12 1.46 -13.59
N PRO A 112 18.47 0.45 -14.41
CA PRO A 112 17.91 -0.89 -14.29
C PRO A 112 18.45 -1.66 -13.08
N LEU A 113 19.61 -1.28 -12.54
CA LEU A 113 20.29 -1.92 -11.40
C LEU A 113 19.90 -1.32 -10.04
N ASP A 114 18.98 -0.36 -10.05
CA ASP A 114 18.42 0.21 -8.83
C ASP A 114 17.81 -0.89 -7.94
N ALA A 115 18.39 -1.06 -6.75
CA ALA A 115 18.00 -2.10 -5.80
C ALA A 115 16.56 -1.93 -5.31
N ASP A 116 16.09 -0.69 -5.12
CA ASP A 116 14.72 -0.41 -4.66
C ASP A 116 13.71 -0.76 -5.75
N ARG A 117 14.02 -0.44 -7.00
CA ARG A 117 13.15 -0.80 -8.13
C ARG A 117 13.07 -2.29 -8.30
N THR A 118 14.21 -2.98 -8.17
CA THR A 118 14.27 -4.45 -8.22
C THR A 118 13.44 -5.06 -7.10
N ARG A 119 13.60 -4.57 -5.86
CA ARG A 119 12.78 -4.99 -4.71
C ARG A 119 11.29 -4.77 -4.95
N ALA A 120 10.88 -3.59 -5.41
CA ALA A 120 9.48 -3.29 -5.69
C ALA A 120 8.91 -4.17 -6.81
N ARG A 121 9.69 -4.47 -7.87
CA ARG A 121 9.29 -5.41 -8.92
C ARG A 121 9.10 -6.83 -8.38
N HIS A 122 9.98 -7.30 -7.49
CA HIS A 122 9.81 -8.61 -6.86
C HIS A 122 8.54 -8.67 -6.01
N MET A 123 8.27 -7.64 -5.20
CA MET A 123 7.02 -7.54 -4.43
C MET A 123 5.79 -7.57 -5.33
N MET A 124 5.79 -6.80 -6.42
CA MET A 124 4.71 -6.81 -7.41
C MET A 124 4.50 -8.20 -8.00
N GLN A 125 5.57 -8.93 -8.35
CA GLN A 125 5.45 -10.27 -8.91
C GLN A 125 4.93 -11.28 -7.88
N ALA A 126 5.33 -11.17 -6.62
CA ALA A 126 4.80 -12.00 -5.54
C ALA A 126 3.28 -11.80 -5.38
N VAL A 127 2.83 -10.54 -5.31
CA VAL A 127 1.39 -10.17 -5.29
C VAL A 127 0.64 -10.71 -6.50
N ARG A 128 1.22 -10.63 -7.70
CA ARG A 128 0.60 -11.16 -8.93
C ARG A 128 0.43 -12.69 -8.88
N ARG A 129 1.44 -13.40 -8.37
CA ARG A 129 1.37 -14.86 -8.20
C ARG A 129 0.29 -15.26 -7.21
N ASP A 130 0.20 -14.57 -6.08
CA ASP A 130 -0.83 -14.87 -5.07
C ASP A 130 -2.25 -14.58 -5.59
N LEU A 131 -2.44 -13.44 -6.27
CA LEU A 131 -3.70 -13.13 -6.97
C LEU A 131 -4.08 -14.21 -7.99
N HIS A 132 -3.11 -14.73 -8.74
CA HIS A 132 -3.36 -15.81 -9.70
C HIS A 132 -3.70 -17.12 -8.99
N LYS A 133 -2.95 -17.49 -7.93
CA LYS A 133 -3.18 -18.67 -7.11
C LYS A 133 -4.59 -18.66 -6.52
N MET A 134 -5.01 -17.55 -5.92
CA MET A 134 -6.35 -17.41 -5.37
C MET A 134 -7.42 -17.62 -6.46
N LYS A 135 -7.30 -16.94 -7.61
CA LYS A 135 -8.24 -17.11 -8.73
C LYS A 135 -8.29 -18.54 -9.28
N ALA A 136 -7.15 -19.23 -9.33
CA ALA A 136 -7.03 -20.56 -9.91
C ALA A 136 -7.49 -21.67 -8.97
N PHE A 137 -7.26 -21.54 -7.67
CA PHE A 137 -7.41 -22.64 -6.71
C PHE A 137 -8.55 -22.47 -5.71
N VAL A 138 -9.08 -21.26 -5.50
CA VAL A 138 -10.25 -21.08 -4.62
C VAL A 138 -11.45 -21.85 -5.17
N ARG A 139 -12.12 -22.59 -4.29
CA ARG A 139 -13.33 -23.36 -4.60
C ARG A 139 -14.43 -22.94 -3.63
N PHE A 140 -15.49 -22.39 -4.19
CA PHE A 140 -16.69 -22.05 -3.43
C PHE A 140 -17.59 -23.27 -3.28
N ARG A 141 -18.20 -23.38 -2.11
CA ARG A 141 -19.25 -24.35 -1.80
C ARG A 141 -20.53 -23.58 -1.47
N PRO A 142 -21.67 -23.91 -2.09
CA PRO A 142 -22.94 -23.29 -1.74
C PRO A 142 -23.42 -23.83 -0.39
N LEU A 143 -23.92 -22.92 0.44
CA LEU A 143 -24.66 -23.24 1.65
C LEU A 143 -26.10 -22.77 1.45
N GLU A 144 -27.03 -23.73 1.43
CA GLU A 144 -28.46 -23.45 1.31
C GLU A 144 -28.97 -22.70 2.54
N ARG A 145 -29.83 -21.71 2.31
CA ARG A 145 -30.43 -20.87 3.37
C ARG A 145 -31.91 -20.70 3.08
N GLU A 146 -32.75 -20.99 4.07
CA GLU A 146 -34.20 -20.97 3.89
C GLU A 146 -34.71 -19.57 3.51
N GLY A 147 -35.38 -19.46 2.36
CA GLY A 147 -35.92 -18.21 1.85
C GLY A 147 -34.88 -17.22 1.29
N GLU A 148 -33.60 -17.60 1.19
CA GLU A 148 -32.50 -16.74 0.72
C GLU A 148 -31.70 -17.40 -0.41
N PRO A 149 -31.01 -16.62 -1.26
CA PRO A 149 -30.08 -17.19 -2.23
C PRO A 149 -28.93 -17.94 -1.52
N PRO A 150 -28.36 -18.98 -2.16
CA PRO A 150 -27.29 -19.78 -1.55
C PRO A 150 -26.08 -18.91 -1.24
N LEU A 151 -25.53 -19.08 -0.03
CA LEU A 151 -24.32 -18.41 0.39
C LEU A 151 -23.10 -19.20 -0.11
N HIS A 152 -22.31 -18.60 -0.99
CA HIS A 152 -21.07 -19.20 -1.48
C HIS A 152 -19.91 -18.94 -0.51
N VAL A 153 -19.39 -20.00 0.11
CA VAL A 153 -18.26 -19.91 1.06
C VAL A 153 -17.03 -20.62 0.51
N ALA A 154 -15.86 -20.05 0.74
CA ALA A 154 -14.57 -20.66 0.44
C ALA A 154 -13.53 -20.29 1.51
N TRP A 155 -12.48 -21.11 1.61
CA TRP A 155 -11.31 -20.80 2.43
C TRP A 155 -10.07 -20.64 1.55
N PHE A 156 -9.26 -19.63 1.86
CA PHE A 156 -7.97 -19.39 1.24
C PHE A 156 -7.10 -18.59 2.21
N GLU A 157 -5.86 -19.00 2.37
CA GLU A 157 -4.86 -18.27 3.14
C GLU A 157 -3.93 -17.54 2.16
N PRO A 158 -4.09 -16.23 1.98
CA PRO A 158 -3.25 -15.46 1.08
C PRO A 158 -1.92 -15.11 1.75
N ASP A 159 -0.86 -15.07 0.95
CA ASP A 159 0.46 -14.61 1.39
C ASP A 159 0.50 -13.07 1.52
N HIS A 160 -0.46 -12.37 0.90
CA HIS A 160 -0.50 -10.92 0.74
C HIS A 160 -1.91 -10.35 1.00
N HIS A 161 -2.03 -9.03 1.13
CA HIS A 161 -3.31 -8.34 1.36
C HIS A 161 -4.15 -8.23 0.08
N ILE A 162 -4.49 -9.37 -0.53
CA ILE A 162 -5.07 -9.44 -1.88
C ILE A 162 -6.59 -9.67 -1.89
N VAL A 163 -7.20 -10.00 -0.75
CA VAL A 163 -8.60 -10.45 -0.66
C VAL A 163 -9.56 -9.41 -1.23
N GLU A 164 -9.46 -8.16 -0.77
CA GLU A 164 -10.30 -7.06 -1.26
C GLU A 164 -10.04 -6.80 -2.76
N ALA A 165 -8.78 -6.80 -3.18
CA ALA A 165 -8.39 -6.54 -4.56
C ALA A 165 -8.91 -7.61 -5.55
N VAL A 166 -9.08 -8.86 -5.10
CA VAL A 166 -9.58 -9.96 -5.94
C VAL A 166 -11.09 -10.17 -5.82
N ALA A 167 -11.74 -9.68 -4.77
CA ALA A 167 -13.17 -9.90 -4.52
C ALA A 167 -14.07 -9.65 -5.75
N PRO A 168 -13.90 -8.58 -6.54
CA PRO A 168 -14.74 -8.35 -7.73
C PRO A 168 -14.67 -9.48 -8.78
N PHE A 169 -13.57 -10.24 -8.85
CA PHE A 169 -13.46 -11.39 -9.75
C PHE A 169 -14.41 -12.52 -9.37
N PHE A 170 -14.59 -12.76 -8.07
CA PHE A 170 -15.43 -13.82 -7.53
C PHE A 170 -16.91 -13.43 -7.47
N VAL A 171 -17.23 -12.19 -7.09
CA VAL A 171 -18.62 -11.67 -7.07
C VAL A 171 -19.31 -11.75 -8.44
N ARG A 172 -18.54 -11.72 -9.54
CA ARG A 172 -19.10 -11.89 -10.89
C ARG A 172 -19.36 -13.36 -11.28
N ARG A 173 -18.97 -14.32 -10.44
CA ARG A 173 -18.98 -15.77 -10.75
C ARG A 173 -19.79 -16.60 -9.75
N PHE A 174 -19.95 -16.10 -8.53
CA PHE A 174 -20.61 -16.74 -7.38
C PHE A 174 -21.49 -15.70 -6.70
#